data_AF-A0A7C6P099-F1
#
_entry.id   AF-A0A7C6P099-F1
#
_cell.length_a   1.000
_cell.length_b   1.000
_cell.length_c   1.000
_cell.angle_alpha   90.00
_cell.angle_beta   90.00
_cell.angle_gamma   90.00
#
_symmetry.space_group_name_H-M   'P 1'
#
loop_
_entity.id
_entity.type
_entity.pdbx_description
1 polymer ?
#
loop_
_entity_poly.entity_id
_entity_poly.type
_entity_poly.pdbx_seq_one_letter_code
_entity_poly.pdbx_strand_id
1 'polypeptide(L)'
;MTDSIIARVFRYDPSKDDAPYYKDYEVPWQDDPSGFMTGLQVLHYIYENMEPIVYDYNCRGSICGRCSMVIDGEPGLACYTPLKPGGAYL
;
A
#
# COMPACT_ATOMS: atom_id res chain seq x y z
N MET A 1 -10.10 -6.68 19.00
CA MET A 1 -8.72 -6.17 19.04
C MET A 1 -8.48 -5.68 17.64
N THR A 2 -8.16 -4.41 17.45
CA THR A 2 -7.93 -3.88 16.10
C THR A 2 -6.55 -4.36 15.69
N ASP A 3 -6.50 -5.40 14.88
CA ASP A 3 -5.22 -5.84 14.32
C ASP A 3 -4.64 -4.70 13.46
N SER A 4 -3.33 -4.63 13.30
CA SER A 4 -2.66 -3.67 12.42
C SER A 4 -1.68 -4.42 11.52
N ILE A 5 -1.28 -3.76 10.43
CA ILE A 5 -0.19 -4.20 9.57
C ILE A 5 0.90 -3.11 9.53
N ILE A 6 2.13 -3.52 9.24
CA ILE A 6 3.22 -2.59 8.93
C ILE A 6 3.38 -2.52 7.42
N ALA A 7 3.13 -1.35 6.85
CA ALA A 7 3.34 -1.07 5.44
C ALA A 7 4.70 -0.38 5.24
N ARG A 8 5.65 -1.02 4.57
CA ARG A 8 6.97 -0.46 4.25
C ARG A 8 6.94 0.16 2.85
N VAL A 9 6.76 1.48 2.75
CA VAL A 9 6.63 2.14 1.45
C VAL A 9 7.95 2.75 1.01
N PHE A 10 8.38 2.42 -0.22
CA PHE A 10 9.50 3.08 -0.89
C PHE A 10 9.14 4.53 -1.26
N ARG A 11 9.97 5.49 -0.88
CA ARG A 11 9.76 6.92 -1.04
C ARG A 11 10.97 7.58 -1.68
N TYR A 12 10.69 8.49 -2.60
CA TYR A 12 11.72 9.33 -3.22
C TYR A 12 11.10 10.54 -3.92
N ASP A 13 11.55 11.74 -3.55
CA ASP A 13 11.33 13.00 -4.25
C ASP A 13 12.70 13.52 -4.75
N PRO A 14 13.02 13.39 -6.05
CA PRO A 14 14.33 13.80 -6.59
C PRO A 14 14.61 15.31 -6.48
N SER A 15 13.61 16.12 -6.12
CA SER A 15 13.79 17.55 -5.89
C SER A 15 14.20 17.90 -4.45
N LYS A 16 14.09 16.94 -3.52
CA LYS A 16 14.31 17.17 -2.07
C LYS A 16 15.21 16.14 -1.41
N ASP A 17 15.17 14.90 -1.85
CA ASP A 17 15.83 13.78 -1.16
C ASP A 17 17.20 13.48 -1.77
N ASP A 18 18.20 13.28 -0.91
CA ASP A 18 19.56 12.89 -1.35
C ASP A 18 19.60 11.46 -1.93
N ALA A 19 18.74 10.57 -1.44
CA ALA A 19 18.61 9.19 -1.89
C ALA A 19 17.21 8.63 -1.59
N PRO A 20 16.75 7.61 -2.33
CA PRO A 20 15.52 6.90 -1.99
C PRO A 20 15.59 6.21 -0.63
N TYR A 21 14.45 6.10 0.05
CA TYR A 21 14.38 5.50 1.38
C TYR A 21 13.08 4.71 1.55
N TYR A 22 13.06 3.83 2.55
CA TYR A 22 11.85 3.16 3.01
C TYR A 22 11.29 3.86 4.24
N LYS A 23 9.97 3.96 4.31
CA LYS A 23 9.26 4.43 5.50
C LYS A 23 8.17 3.44 5.88
N ASP A 24 8.15 3.08 7.15
CA ASP A 24 7.19 2.13 7.70
C ASP A 24 5.98 2.89 8.25
N TYR A 25 4.77 2.41 7.95
CA TYR A 25 3.48 2.96 8.41
C TYR A 25 2.68 1.87 9.11
N GLU A 26 2.18 2.18 10.31
CA GLU A 26 1.27 1.27 11.02
C GLU A 26 -0.17 1.54 10.58
N VAL A 27 -0.69 0.68 9.72
CA VAL A 27 -2.04 0.82 9.16
C VAL A 27 -3.01 -0.10 9.90
N PRO A 28 -4.11 0.43 10.46
CA PRO A 28 -5.13 -0.40 11.09
C PRO A 28 -5.72 -1.39 10.09
N TRP A 29 -5.86 -2.63 10.52
CA TRP A 29 -6.59 -3.64 9.77
C TRP A 29 -8.06 -3.23 9.71
N GLN A 30 -8.60 -3.20 8.50
CA GLN A 30 -10.01 -2.99 8.25
C GLN A 30 -10.62 -4.32 7.90
N ASP A 31 -11.56 -4.77 8.73
CA ASP A 31 -12.39 -5.94 8.42
C ASP A 31 -13.33 -5.57 7.27
N ASP A 32 -12.84 -5.77 6.05
CA ASP A 32 -13.64 -5.71 4.84
C ASP A 32 -14.50 -6.99 4.74
N PRO A 33 -15.77 -6.90 4.30
CA PRO A 33 -16.63 -8.08 4.10
C PRO A 33 -16.04 -9.16 3.17
N SER A 34 -15.06 -8.80 2.33
CA SER A 34 -14.30 -9.74 1.48
C SER A 34 -13.28 -10.60 2.24
N GLY A 35 -12.96 -10.27 3.49
CA GLY A 35 -12.05 -11.02 4.36
C GLY A 35 -10.56 -10.76 4.11
N PHE A 36 -10.22 -9.75 3.30
CA PHE A 36 -8.84 -9.32 3.08
C PHE A 36 -8.78 -7.80 2.83
N MET A 37 -7.62 -7.21 3.10
CA MET A 37 -7.27 -5.88 2.59
C MET A 37 -6.38 -6.02 1.37
N THR A 38 -6.43 -5.04 0.48
CA THR A 38 -5.54 -4.94 -0.68
C THR A 38 -4.44 -3.92 -0.43
N GLY A 39 -3.30 -4.06 -1.12
CA GLY A 39 -2.24 -3.05 -1.09
C GLY A 39 -2.74 -1.64 -1.45
N LEU A 40 -3.72 -1.54 -2.37
CA LEU A 40 -4.30 -0.25 -2.74
C LEU A 40 -5.12 0.39 -1.60
N GLN A 41 -5.85 -0.40 -0.81
CA GLN A 41 -6.55 0.12 0.38
C GLN A 41 -5.57 0.67 1.42
N VAL A 42 -4.42 0.02 1.59
CA VAL A 42 -3.35 0.48 2.48
C VAL A 42 -2.77 1.82 2.01
N LEU A 43 -2.46 1.95 0.72
CA LEU A 43 -1.96 3.20 0.15
C LEU A 43 -2.97 4.35 0.26
N HIS A 44 -4.26 4.06 0.05
CA HIS A 44 -5.34 5.01 0.31
C HIS A 44 -5.38 5.47 1.75
N TYR A 45 -5.33 4.54 2.70
CA TYR A 45 -5.39 4.87 4.11
C TYR A 45 -4.23 5.79 4.53
N ILE A 46 -3.00 5.47 4.11
CA ILE A 46 -1.81 6.30 4.38
C ILE A 46 -2.00 7.71 3.82
N TYR A 47 -2.44 7.81 2.55
CA TYR A 47 -2.67 9.09 1.88
C TYR A 47 -3.71 9.96 2.60
N GLU A 48 -4.81 9.35 3.01
CA GLU A 48 -5.96 10.07 3.58
C GLU A 48 -5.77 10.44 5.05
N ASN A 49 -5.05 9.62 5.83
CA ASN A 49 -5.06 9.71 7.29
C ASN A 49 -3.68 9.97 7.92
N MET A 50 -2.58 9.77 7.18
CA MET A 50 -1.24 9.91 7.74
C MET A 50 -0.44 11.01 7.05
N GLU A 51 -0.16 10.84 5.75
CA GLU A 51 0.54 11.83 4.96
C GLU A 51 0.30 11.66 3.46
N PRO A 52 0.41 12.73 2.66
CA PRO A 52 0.33 12.62 1.21
C PRO A 52 1.48 11.75 0.65
N ILE A 53 1.10 10.70 -0.07
CA ILE A 53 2.00 9.84 -0.86
C ILE A 53 1.55 9.79 -2.32
N VAL A 54 2.47 9.53 -3.24
CA VAL A 54 2.16 9.42 -4.67
C VAL A 54 2.08 7.94 -5.05
N TYR A 55 0.97 7.55 -5.67
CA TYR A 55 0.72 6.23 -6.24
C TYR A 55 -0.35 6.35 -7.31
N ASP A 56 -0.28 5.51 -8.34
CA ASP A 56 -1.22 5.52 -9.46
C ASP A 56 -2.31 4.46 -9.29
N TYR A 57 -3.56 4.85 -9.54
CA TYR A 57 -4.70 3.92 -9.54
C TYR A 57 -5.83 4.43 -10.44
N ASN A 58 -6.78 3.55 -10.77
CA ASN A 58 -8.05 3.93 -11.41
C ASN A 58 -9.12 2.86 -11.19
N CYS A 59 -9.11 1.77 -11.97
CA CYS A 59 -10.26 0.86 -12.10
C CYS A 59 -10.60 0.02 -10.86
N ARG A 60 -9.64 -0.17 -9.93
CA ARG A 60 -9.77 -1.01 -8.72
C ARG A 60 -10.23 -2.46 -8.95
N GLY A 61 -10.16 -2.97 -10.19
CA GLY A 61 -10.68 -4.30 -10.55
C GLY A 61 -9.78 -5.07 -11.51
N SER A 62 -8.47 -4.82 -11.49
CA SER A 62 -7.46 -5.55 -12.28
C SER A 62 -7.59 -5.42 -13.81
N ILE A 63 -8.20 -4.34 -14.30
CA ILE A 63 -8.43 -4.11 -15.73
C ILE A 63 -7.40 -3.17 -16.35
N CYS A 64 -7.08 -2.05 -15.69
CA CYS A 64 -6.32 -0.98 -16.30
C CYS A 64 -4.80 -1.03 -16.09
N GLY A 65 -4.31 -1.90 -15.19
CA GLY A 65 -2.87 -2.02 -14.88
C GLY A 65 -2.22 -0.82 -14.17
N ARG A 66 -2.93 0.30 -13.93
CA ARG A 66 -2.31 1.53 -13.36
C ARG A 66 -1.68 1.36 -11.98
N CYS A 67 -2.21 0.48 -11.15
CA CYS A 67 -1.68 0.25 -9.81
C CYS A 67 -0.62 -0.86 -9.78
N SER A 68 0.12 -1.05 -10.87
CA SER A 68 1.24 -1.99 -10.94
C SER A 68 2.42 -1.47 -10.11
N MET A 69 2.92 -2.28 -9.20
CA MET A 69 4.11 -1.98 -8.40
C MET A 69 4.77 -3.27 -7.91
N VAL A 70 5.98 -3.17 -7.38
CA VAL A 70 6.61 -4.29 -6.67
C VAL A 70 5.99 -4.35 -5.27
N ILE A 71 5.50 -5.53 -4.89
CA ILE A 71 4.89 -5.80 -3.59
C ILE A 71 5.61 -7.03 -3.04
N ASP A 72 6.28 -6.88 -1.90
CA ASP A 72 7.06 -7.95 -1.25
C ASP A 72 8.09 -8.62 -2.17
N GLY A 73 8.69 -7.84 -3.07
CA GLY A 73 9.70 -8.28 -4.03
C GLY A 73 9.16 -8.80 -5.37
N GLU A 74 7.84 -8.98 -5.50
CA GLU A 74 7.21 -9.49 -6.72
C GLU A 74 6.38 -8.40 -7.43
N PRO A 75 6.43 -8.30 -8.77
CA PRO A 75 5.57 -7.38 -9.50
C PRO A 75 4.11 -7.82 -9.40
N GLY A 76 3.23 -6.91 -8.97
CA GLY A 76 1.81 -7.18 -8.78
C GLY A 76 0.93 -5.96 -8.99
N LEU A 77 -0.38 -6.15 -8.88
CA LEU A 77 -1.36 -5.06 -8.91
C LEU A 77 -1.83 -4.78 -7.49
N ALA A 78 -1.59 -3.57 -6.98
CA ALA A 78 -1.97 -3.22 -5.60
C ALA A 78 -3.47 -3.39 -5.33
N CYS A 79 -4.34 -3.22 -6.33
CA CYS A 79 -5.79 -3.45 -6.18
C CYS A 79 -6.21 -4.92 -6.17
N TYR A 80 -5.30 -5.85 -6.43
CA TYR A 80 -5.59 -7.28 -6.54
C TYR A 80 -4.79 -8.13 -5.58
N THR A 81 -3.64 -7.65 -5.10
CA THR A 81 -2.81 -8.36 -4.13
C THR A 81 -3.47 -8.33 -2.75
N PRO A 82 -3.93 -9.49 -2.22
CA PRO A 82 -4.54 -9.57 -0.91
C PRO A 82 -3.46 -9.64 0.19
N LEU A 83 -3.67 -8.89 1.26
CA LEU A 83 -2.86 -8.87 2.48
C LEU A 83 -3.57 -9.66 3.59
N LYS A 84 -2.86 -10.00 4.66
CA LYS A 84 -3.40 -10.69 5.83
C LYS A 84 -3.13 -9.90 7.12
N PRO A 85 -3.93 -10.11 8.18
CA PRO A 85 -3.69 -9.46 9.47
C PRO A 85 -2.29 -9.78 10.03
N GLY A 86 -1.65 -8.82 10.70
CA GLY A 86 -0.40 -9.01 11.44
C GLY A 86 0.86 -9.21 10.59
N GLY A 87 0.80 -9.00 9.28
CA GLY A 87 1.96 -9.05 8.38
C GLY A 87 2.66 -7.70 8.21
N ALA A 88 3.88 -7.76 7.67
CA ALA A 88 4.60 -6.61 7.12
C ALA A 88 4.59 -6.73 5.59
N TYR A 89 4.21 -5.65 4.92
CA TYR A 89 3.91 -5.64 3.48
C TYR A 89 4.44 -4.37 2.80
N LEU A 90 4.50 -4.43 1.47
CA LEU A 90 4.91 -3.36 0.55
C LEU A 90 6.43 -3.11 0.57
#